data_AF-A0A1S5VFP5-F1
#
_entry.id   AF-A0A1S5VFP5-F1
#
_cell.length_a   1.000
_cell.length_b   1.000
_cell.length_c   1.000
_cell.angle_alpha   90.00
_cell.angle_beta   90.00
_cell.angle_gamma   90.00
#
_symmetry.space_group_name_H-M   'P 1'
#
loop_
_entity.id
_entity.type
_entity.pdbx_description
1 polymer ?
#
loop_
_entity_poly.entity_id
_entity_poly.type
_entity_poly.pdbx_seq_one_letter_code
_entity_poly.pdbx_strand_id
1 'polypeptide(L)'
;MLTPIIFIIFQLQHGVHPITFKLVMAAKYPWSISSPSFLYFCHYTMEVIALSNAIIVTCGLDTYFMLCILQISWKFRAMSHRFYNMKDGDDYNATVQDCLKDYKKLLKCRDNIEKIFGPLTLWLLISSAVVLCSNMFQISKVMFMTKCFGYLILMMFLHFLCY
;
A
#
# COMPACT_ATOMS: atom_id res chain seq x y z
N MET A 1 9.58 -1.00 9.71
CA MET A 1 9.86 -2.28 10.39
C MET A 1 11.12 -2.21 11.25
N LEU A 2 12.28 -1.80 10.70
CA LEU A 2 13.56 -1.77 11.44
C LEU A 2 13.77 -0.54 12.36
N THR A 3 13.06 0.55 12.10
CA THR A 3 13.17 1.83 12.81
C THR A 3 13.06 1.74 14.35
N PRO A 4 12.08 1.01 14.93
CA PRO A 4 12.00 0.86 16.38
C PRO A 4 13.15 0.02 16.97
N ILE A 5 13.66 -0.98 16.25
CA ILE A 5 14.79 -1.82 16.70
C ILE A 5 16.07 -0.97 16.77
N ILE A 6 16.34 -0.18 15.73
CA ILE A 6 17.50 0.73 15.68
C ILE A 6 17.44 1.75 16.82
N PHE A 7 16.25 2.28 17.12
CA PHE A 7 16.05 3.25 18.19
C PHE A 7 16.27 2.64 19.58
N ILE A 8 15.82 1.39 19.80
CA ILE A 8 16.06 0.67 21.07
C ILE A 8 17.55 0.37 21.25
N ILE A 9 18.25 -0.07 20.20
CA ILE A 9 19.71 -0.31 20.25
C ILE A 9 20.44 1.01 20.57
N PHE A 10 20.04 2.12 19.96
CA PHE A 10 20.63 3.43 20.23
C PHE A 10 20.41 3.91 21.68
N GLN A 11 19.20 3.70 22.23
CA GLN A 11 18.90 4.05 23.63
C GLN A 11 19.66 3.17 24.64
N LEU A 12 19.85 1.88 24.32
CA LEU A 12 20.66 0.95 25.12
C LEU A 12 22.15 1.35 25.14
N GLN A 13 22.69 1.79 24.00
CA GLN A 13 24.09 2.23 23.89
C GLN A 13 24.36 3.53 24.68
N HIS A 14 23.38 4.43 24.78
CA HIS A 14 23.53 5.73 25.46
C HIS A 14 23.04 5.76 26.92
N GLY A 15 22.62 4.62 27.50
CA GLY A 15 22.25 4.53 28.92
C GLY A 15 21.06 5.40 29.34
N VAL A 16 20.13 5.68 28.41
CA VAL A 16 18.97 6.54 28.68
C VAL A 16 17.89 5.75 29.42
N HIS A 17 17.64 6.09 30.68
CA HIS A 17 16.52 5.58 31.47
C HIS A 17 15.46 6.66 31.67
N PRO A 18 14.17 6.39 31.44
CA PRO A 18 13.57 5.10 31.06
C PRO A 18 13.61 4.81 29.55
N ILE A 19 13.88 3.55 29.20
CA ILE A 19 13.88 3.05 27.82
C ILE A 19 12.46 3.14 27.26
N THR A 20 12.27 3.92 26.20
CA THR A 20 10.94 4.14 25.60
C THR A 20 10.75 3.13 24.47
N PHE A 21 10.04 2.04 24.73
CA PHE A 21 9.73 1.03 23.72
C PHE A 21 8.75 1.60 22.70
N LYS A 22 9.27 2.01 21.55
CA LYS A 22 8.44 2.47 20.43
C LYS A 22 7.87 1.23 19.73
N LEU A 23 6.57 0.99 19.87
CA LEU A 23 5.86 -0.07 19.14
C LEU A 23 5.85 0.25 17.64
N VAL A 24 5.63 -0.77 16.80
CA VAL A 24 5.60 -0.59 15.33
C VAL A 24 4.41 0.28 14.94
N MET A 25 3.32 0.17 15.69
CA MET A 25 2.18 1.07 15.63
C MET A 25 2.08 1.90 16.91
N ALA A 26 1.74 3.18 16.80
CA ALA A 26 1.45 4.05 17.94
C ALA A 26 0.05 3.75 18.53
N ALA A 27 -0.26 2.47 18.76
CA ALA A 27 -1.53 2.01 19.32
C ALA A 27 -1.47 2.03 20.86
N LYS A 28 -2.56 2.43 21.51
CA LYS A 28 -2.71 2.35 22.96
C LYS A 28 -3.27 0.98 23.33
N TYR A 29 -2.53 0.24 24.14
CA TYR A 29 -2.95 -1.05 24.67
C TYR A 29 -3.43 -0.90 26.12
N PRO A 30 -4.44 -1.68 26.56
CA PRO A 30 -4.97 -1.60 27.92
C PRO A 30 -4.04 -2.16 29.00
N TRP A 31 -2.91 -2.78 28.63
CA TRP A 31 -1.88 -3.28 29.54
C TRP A 31 -0.60 -2.43 29.50
N SER A 32 0.11 -2.32 30.64
CA SER A 32 1.34 -1.54 30.75
C SER A 32 2.55 -2.30 30.17
N ILE A 33 3.11 -1.77 29.09
CA ILE A 33 4.31 -2.30 28.43
C ILE A 33 5.53 -1.62 29.06
N SER A 34 5.85 -1.96 30.30
CA SER A 34 6.86 -1.25 31.10
C SER A 34 8.17 -2.04 31.28
N SER A 35 8.30 -3.26 30.73
CA SER A 35 9.47 -4.11 30.99
C SER A 35 9.94 -4.89 29.75
N PRO A 36 11.26 -5.05 29.54
CA PRO A 36 11.84 -5.89 28.49
C PRO A 36 11.64 -7.38 28.81
N SER A 37 10.39 -7.82 28.79
CA SER A 37 9.98 -9.21 29.08
C SER A 37 9.63 -9.94 27.78
N PHE A 38 9.57 -11.27 27.82
CA PHE A 38 9.13 -12.12 26.69
C PHE A 38 7.80 -11.66 26.07
N LEU A 39 6.90 -11.11 26.89
CA LEU A 39 5.63 -10.51 26.46
C LEU A 39 5.81 -9.38 25.43
N TYR A 40 6.85 -8.55 25.57
CA TYR A 40 7.14 -7.49 24.59
C TYR A 40 7.52 -8.07 23.24
N PHE A 41 8.35 -9.12 23.22
CA PHE A 41 8.74 -9.79 21.98
C PHE A 41 7.54 -10.46 21.30
N CYS A 42 6.70 -11.16 22.06
CA CYS A 42 5.48 -11.76 21.54
C CYS A 42 4.56 -10.71 20.91
N HIS A 43 4.33 -9.60 21.62
CA HIS A 43 3.51 -8.50 21.12
C HIS A 43 4.08 -7.86 19.85
N TYR A 44 5.40 -7.60 19.84
CA TYR A 44 6.10 -7.07 18.67
C TYR A 44 5.98 -8.00 17.46
N THR A 45 6.16 -9.31 17.65
CA THR A 45 6.01 -10.29 16.56
C THR A 45 4.57 -10.36 16.06
N MET A 46 3.57 -10.29 16.93
CA MET A 46 2.17 -10.24 16.52
C MET A 46 1.87 -8.99 15.70
N GLU A 47 2.36 -7.81 16.09
CA GLU A 47 2.19 -6.58 15.30
C GLU A 47 2.85 -6.70 13.91
N VAL A 48 4.07 -7.25 13.85
CA VAL A 48 4.78 -7.47 12.58
C VAL A 48 4.03 -8.44 11.67
N ILE A 49 3.51 -9.54 12.22
CA ILE A 49 2.72 -10.52 11.48
C ILE A 49 1.40 -9.90 11.00
N ALA A 50 0.72 -9.12 11.84
CA ALA A 50 -0.52 -8.45 11.43
C ALA A 50 -0.28 -7.47 10.27
N LEU A 51 0.79 -6.68 10.34
CA LEU A 51 1.16 -5.74 9.29
C LEU A 51 1.60 -6.45 8.01
N SER A 52 2.38 -7.53 8.10
CA SER A 52 2.79 -8.29 6.92
C SER A 52 1.59 -8.94 6.23
N ASN A 53 0.65 -9.50 7.00
CA ASN A 53 -0.60 -10.03 6.47
C ASN A 53 -1.42 -8.95 5.75
N ALA A 54 -1.56 -7.76 6.35
CA ALA A 54 -2.27 -6.66 5.71
C ALA A 54 -1.62 -6.25 4.37
N ILE A 55 -0.29 -6.20 4.31
CA ILE A 55 0.45 -5.92 3.07
C ILE A 55 0.23 -7.02 2.04
N ILE A 56 0.38 -8.30 2.42
CA ILE A 56 0.21 -9.44 1.53
C ILE A 56 -1.20 -9.48 0.95
N VAL A 57 -2.23 -9.29 1.77
CA VAL A 57 -3.63 -9.27 1.32
C VAL A 57 -3.87 -8.11 0.34
N THR A 58 -3.33 -6.92 0.64
CA THR A 58 -3.49 -5.75 -0.22
C THR A 58 -2.79 -5.94 -1.57
N CYS A 59 -1.53 -6.37 -1.57
CA CYS A 59 -0.77 -6.65 -2.80
C CYS A 59 -1.37 -7.82 -3.59
N GLY A 60 -1.87 -8.85 -2.90
CA GLY A 60 -2.54 -9.99 -3.52
C GLY A 60 -3.83 -9.58 -4.22
N LEU A 61 -4.63 -8.73 -3.59
CA LEU A 61 -5.86 -8.19 -4.17
C LEU A 61 -5.59 -7.34 -5.42
N ASP A 62 -4.58 -6.47 -5.35
CA ASP A 62 -4.15 -5.62 -6.48
C ASP A 62 -3.65 -6.46 -7.67
N THR A 63 -2.80 -7.45 -7.37
CA THR A 63 -2.28 -8.38 -8.38
C THR A 63 -3.40 -9.21 -9.01
N TYR A 64 -4.33 -9.73 -8.20
CA TYR A 64 -5.47 -10.50 -8.68
C TYR A 64 -6.35 -9.68 -9.61
N PHE A 65 -6.64 -8.44 -9.23
CA PHE A 65 -7.41 -7.51 -10.05
C PHE A 65 -6.73 -7.23 -11.39
N MET A 66 -5.43 -6.95 -11.39
CA MET A 66 -4.65 -6.73 -12.60
C MET A 66 -4.66 -7.97 -13.51
N LEU A 67 -4.49 -9.17 -12.95
CA LEU A 67 -4.55 -10.42 -13.71
C LEU A 67 -5.91 -10.65 -14.34
N CYS A 68 -7.01 -10.37 -13.64
CA CYS A 68 -8.36 -10.49 -14.21
C CYS A 68 -8.54 -9.59 -15.44
N ILE A 69 -8.10 -8.33 -15.38
CA ILE A 69 -8.17 -7.40 -16.51
C ILE A 69 -7.34 -7.90 -17.69
N LEU A 70 -6.12 -8.39 -17.42
CA LEU A 70 -5.25 -8.95 -18.45
C LEU A 70 -5.87 -10.19 -19.11
N GLN A 71 -6.49 -11.09 -18.33
CA GLN A 71 -7.15 -12.26 -18.89
C GLN A 71 -8.35 -11.91 -19.78
N ILE A 72 -9.16 -10.93 -19.37
CA ILE A 72 -10.28 -10.45 -20.20
C ILE A 72 -9.75 -9.85 -21.50
N SER A 73 -8.72 -9.00 -21.41
CA SER A 73 -8.07 -8.38 -22.56
C SER A 73 -7.48 -9.41 -23.53
N TRP A 74 -6.82 -10.44 -22.99
CA TRP A 74 -6.25 -11.52 -23.80
C TRP A 74 -7.32 -12.33 -24.53
N LYS A 75 -8.39 -12.74 -23.84
CA LYS A 75 -9.50 -13.47 -24.45
C LYS A 75 -10.19 -12.65 -25.54
N PHE A 76 -10.36 -11.35 -25.33
CA PHE A 76 -10.90 -10.45 -26.34
C PHE A 76 -10.00 -10.36 -27.56
N ARG A 77 -8.68 -10.21 -27.38
CA ARG A 77 -7.71 -10.18 -28.47
C ARG A 77 -7.67 -11.49 -29.25
N ALA A 78 -7.72 -12.63 -28.57
CA ALA A 78 -7.78 -13.94 -29.20
C ALA A 78 -9.06 -14.12 -30.04
N MET A 79 -10.20 -13.66 -29.54
CA MET A 79 -11.47 -13.68 -30.28
C MET A 79 -11.42 -12.77 -31.50
N SER A 80 -10.88 -11.56 -31.37
CA SER A 80 -10.70 -10.61 -32.48
C SER A 80 -9.79 -11.20 -33.58
N HIS A 81 -8.69 -11.86 -33.18
CA HIS A 81 -7.82 -12.56 -34.13
C HIS A 81 -8.55 -13.70 -34.86
N ARG A 82 -9.34 -14.51 -34.15
CA ARG A 82 -10.16 -15.56 -34.78
C ARG A 82 -11.17 -14.99 -35.77
N PHE A 83 -11.75 -13.84 -35.47
CA PHE A 83 -12.69 -13.15 -36.36
C PHE A 83 -12.00 -12.65 -37.64
N TYR A 84 -10.79 -12.08 -37.52
CA TYR A 84 -10.02 -11.59 -38.67
C TYR A 84 -9.51 -12.72 -39.58
N ASN A 85 -9.21 -13.90 -39.02
CA ASN A 85 -8.66 -15.04 -39.75
C ASN A 85 -9.73 -16.00 -40.33
N MET A 86 -11.02 -15.67 -40.26
CA MET A 86 -12.07 -16.48 -40.90
C MET A 86 -11.96 -16.40 -42.42
N LYS A 87 -11.87 -17.56 -43.08
CA LYS A 87 -11.87 -17.66 -44.56
C LYS A 87 -13.29 -17.62 -45.09
N ASP A 88 -13.44 -17.00 -46.26
CA ASP A 88 -14.65 -16.96 -47.07
C ASP A 88 -15.02 -18.39 -47.51
N GLY A 89 -15.93 -19.06 -46.79
CA GLY A 89 -16.32 -20.45 -47.04
C GLY A 89 -16.66 -21.28 -45.80
N ASP A 90 -16.24 -20.85 -44.60
CA ASP A 90 -16.72 -21.43 -43.34
C ASP A 90 -18.09 -20.83 -42.97
N ASP A 91 -18.87 -21.52 -42.13
CA ASP A 91 -20.20 -21.08 -41.69
C ASP A 91 -20.08 -19.83 -40.79
N TYR A 92 -19.87 -18.69 -41.44
CA TYR A 92 -19.50 -17.41 -40.85
C TYR A 92 -20.47 -17.03 -39.73
N ASN A 93 -21.76 -17.23 -39.98
CA ASN A 93 -22.82 -16.88 -39.04
C ASN A 93 -22.78 -17.75 -37.77
N ALA A 94 -22.47 -19.04 -37.89
CA ALA A 94 -22.36 -19.96 -36.75
C ALA A 94 -21.15 -19.61 -35.87
N THR A 95 -19.99 -19.35 -36.49
CA THR A 95 -18.75 -19.05 -35.76
C THR A 95 -18.80 -17.67 -35.10
N VAL A 96 -19.47 -16.70 -35.74
CA VAL A 96 -19.72 -15.39 -35.14
C VAL A 96 -20.71 -15.48 -33.98
N GLN A 97 -21.78 -16.29 -34.09
CA GLN A 97 -22.70 -16.51 -32.98
C GLN A 97 -22.03 -17.14 -31.76
N ASP A 98 -21.17 -18.12 -31.95
CA ASP A 98 -20.48 -18.76 -30.82
C ASP A 98 -19.44 -17.83 -30.16
N CYS A 99 -18.70 -17.05 -30.96
CA CYS A 99 -17.87 -15.97 -30.41
C CYS A 99 -18.69 -14.94 -29.61
N LEU A 100 -19.85 -14.52 -30.12
CA LEU A 100 -20.73 -13.58 -29.41
C LEU A 100 -21.30 -14.17 -28.11
N LYS A 101 -21.61 -15.47 -28.06
CA LYS A 101 -22.03 -16.15 -26.82
C LYS A 101 -20.92 -16.16 -25.78
N ASP A 102 -19.70 -16.46 -26.19
CA ASP A 102 -18.54 -16.47 -25.28
C ASP A 102 -18.18 -15.06 -24.82
N TYR A 103 -18.30 -14.06 -25.69
CA TYR A 103 -18.15 -12.64 -25.34
C TYR A 103 -19.20 -12.20 -24.32
N LYS A 104 -20.47 -12.56 -24.51
CA LYS A 104 -21.54 -12.28 -23.53
C LYS A 104 -21.27 -12.92 -22.16
N LYS A 105 -20.77 -14.15 -22.12
CA LYS A 105 -20.38 -14.81 -20.86
C LYS A 105 -19.22 -14.05 -20.18
N LEU A 106 -18.24 -13.59 -20.96
CA LEU A 106 -17.12 -12.80 -20.47
C LEU A 106 -17.59 -11.45 -19.90
N LEU A 107 -18.51 -10.76 -20.59
CA LEU A 107 -19.09 -9.52 -20.11
C LEU A 107 -19.84 -9.71 -18.79
N LYS A 108 -20.64 -10.78 -18.68
CA LYS A 108 -21.38 -11.08 -17.45
C LYS A 108 -20.44 -11.37 -16.27
N CYS A 109 -19.30 -12.03 -16.53
CA CYS A 109 -18.26 -12.24 -15.52
C CYS A 109 -17.62 -10.90 -15.11
N ARG A 110 -17.28 -10.05 -16.08
CA ARG A 110 -16.75 -8.70 -15.85
C ARG A 110 -17.71 -7.86 -15.00
N ASP A 111 -19.00 -7.83 -15.32
CA ASP A 111 -19.99 -7.07 -14.55
C ASP A 111 -20.08 -7.54 -13.09
N ASN A 112 -19.97 -8.85 -12.86
CA ASN A 112 -19.97 -9.40 -11.49
C ASN A 112 -18.70 -9.01 -10.71
N ILE A 113 -17.55 -9.00 -11.38
CA ILE A 113 -16.28 -8.50 -10.82
C ILE A 113 -16.40 -6.99 -10.55
N GLU A 114 -16.81 -6.20 -11.53
CA GLU A 114 -16.94 -4.74 -11.43
C GLU A 114 -17.91 -4.31 -10.33
N LYS A 115 -18.98 -5.06 -10.09
CA LYS A 115 -19.89 -4.81 -8.96
C LYS A 115 -19.21 -4.89 -7.60
N ILE A 116 -18.20 -5.76 -7.45
CA ILE A 116 -17.45 -5.96 -6.20
C ILE A 116 -16.25 -4.99 -6.14
N PHE A 117 -15.51 -4.87 -7.25
CA PHE A 117 -14.28 -4.08 -7.33
C PHE A 117 -14.53 -2.58 -7.53
N GLY A 118 -15.69 -2.17 -8.03
CA GLY A 118 -16.07 -0.77 -8.18
C GLY A 118 -16.05 -0.01 -6.85
N PRO A 119 -16.82 -0.47 -5.84
CA PRO A 119 -16.77 0.12 -4.50
C PRO A 119 -15.37 0.09 -3.87
N LEU A 120 -14.63 -1.01 -4.06
CA LEU A 120 -13.26 -1.15 -3.56
C LEU A 120 -12.32 -0.09 -4.17
N THR A 121 -12.43 0.14 -5.48
CA THR A 121 -11.62 1.13 -6.21
C THR A 121 -11.95 2.55 -5.74
N LEU A 122 -13.23 2.87 -5.53
CA LEU A 122 -13.65 4.16 -4.97
C LEU A 122 -13.08 4.37 -3.56
N TRP A 123 -13.15 3.34 -2.72
CA TRP A 123 -12.59 3.38 -1.37
C TRP A 123 -11.06 3.58 -1.38
N LEU A 124 -10.37 2.92 -2.31
CA LEU A 124 -8.93 3.07 -2.49
C LEU A 124 -8.55 4.48 -2.94
N LEU A 125 -9.31 5.07 -3.86
CA LEU A 125 -9.10 6.46 -4.32
C LEU A 125 -9.27 7.47 -3.18
N ILE A 126 -10.34 7.34 -2.40
CA ILE A 126 -10.59 8.24 -1.26
C ILE A 126 -9.50 8.09 -0.20
N SER A 127 -9.18 6.86 0.20
CA SER A 127 -8.15 6.60 1.23
C SER A 127 -6.76 7.07 0.79
N SER A 128 -6.37 6.80 -0.46
CA SER A 128 -5.09 7.28 -1.01
C SER A 128 -5.00 8.80 -1.07
N ALA A 129 -6.08 9.51 -1.43
CA ALA A 129 -6.12 10.97 -1.40
C ALA A 129 -5.89 11.51 0.02
N VAL A 130 -6.58 10.96 1.02
CA VAL A 130 -6.41 11.37 2.43
C VAL A 130 -4.98 11.11 2.91
N VAL A 131 -4.42 9.93 2.58
CA VAL A 131 -3.05 9.57 2.94
C VAL A 131 -2.04 10.50 2.28
N LEU A 132 -2.21 10.81 0.99
CA LEU A 132 -1.31 11.71 0.26
C LEU A 132 -1.35 13.12 0.86
N CYS A 133 -2.54 13.64 1.13
CA CYS A 133 -2.72 14.95 1.78
C CYS A 133 -2.06 15.00 3.16
N SER A 134 -2.22 13.96 3.97
CA SER A 134 -1.58 13.87 5.29
C SER A 134 -0.05 13.80 5.18
N ASN A 135 0.48 13.01 4.25
CA ASN A 135 1.93 12.91 4.02
C ASN A 135 2.52 14.25 3.55
N MET A 136 1.86 14.93 2.62
CA MET A 136 2.30 16.25 2.14
C MET A 136 2.39 17.27 3.28
N PHE A 137 1.39 17.28 4.17
CA PHE A 137 1.40 18.14 5.35
C PHE A 137 2.52 17.79 6.34
N GLN A 138 2.75 16.51 6.60
CA GLN A 138 3.83 16.06 7.48
C GLN A 138 5.21 16.45 6.91
N ILE A 139 5.43 16.23 5.62
CA ILE A 139 6.67 16.63 4.92
C ILE A 139 6.88 18.14 5.01
N SER A 140 5.83 18.94 4.81
CA SER A 140 5.89 20.40 4.91
C SER A 140 6.35 20.87 6.30
N LYS A 141 5.81 20.26 7.37
CA LYS A 141 6.22 20.56 8.75
C LYS A 141 7.67 20.20 9.05
N VAL A 142 8.12 19.02 8.60
CA VAL A 142 9.52 18.59 8.79
C VAL A 142 10.46 19.53 8.05
N MET A 143 10.14 19.91 6.81
CA MET A 143 10.94 20.85 6.04
C MET A 143 11.00 22.24 6.70
N PHE A 144 9.88 22.72 7.25
CA PHE A 144 9.84 23.97 8.01
C PHE A 144 10.72 23.91 9.27
N MET A 145 10.62 22.83 10.04
CA MET A 145 11.44 22.60 11.25
C MET A 145 12.93 22.56 10.92
N THR A 146 13.34 21.82 9.88
CA THR A 146 14.74 21.74 9.45
C THR A 146 15.27 23.09 8.96
N LYS A 147 14.48 23.85 8.21
CA LYS A 147 14.85 25.21 7.76
C LYS A 147 14.98 26.18 8.93
N CYS A 148 14.05 26.13 9.89
CA CYS A 148 14.06 26.98 11.08
C CYS A 148 15.28 26.68 11.96
N PHE A 149 15.57 25.41 12.21
CA PHE A 149 16.75 24.99 12.96
C PHE A 149 18.07 25.39 12.27
N GLY A 150 18.15 25.26 10.95
CA GLY A 150 19.30 25.73 10.16
C GLY A 150 19.51 27.25 10.25
N TYR A 151 18.43 28.03 10.23
CA TYR A 151 18.50 29.49 10.36
C TYR A 151 18.91 29.93 11.78
N LEU A 152 18.46 29.20 12.80
CA LEU A 152 18.82 29.44 14.21
C LEU A 152 20.30 29.16 14.48
N ILE A 153 20.84 28.09 13.89
CA ILE A 153 22.28 27.78 13.93
C ILE A 153 23.09 28.86 13.20
N LEU A 154 22.66 29.29 12.01
CA LEU A 154 23.34 30.35 11.25
C LEU A 154 23.37 31.67 12.04
N MET A 155 22.26 32.04 12.69
CA MET A 155 22.17 33.23 13.54
C MET A 155 23.08 33.13 14.77
N MET A 156 23.16 31.98 15.43
CA MET A 156 24.13 31.76 16.52
C MET A 156 25.58 31.85 16.04
N PHE A 157 25.91 31.30 14.87
CA PHE A 157 27.25 31.39 14.29
C PHE A 157 27.61 32.82 13.91
N LEU A 158 26.69 33.58 13.32
CA LEU A 158 26.88 35.01 13.01
C LEU A 158 27.04 35.86 14.27
N HIS A 159 26.29 35.57 15.33
CA HIS A 159 26.43 36.25 16.63
C HIS A 159 27.77 35.93 17.30
N PHE A 160 28.28 34.69 17.17
CA PHE A 160 29.60 34.30 17.67
C PHE A 160 30.76 34.88 16.84
N LEU A 161 30.56 35.13 15.54
CA LEU A 161 31.56 35.77 14.66
C LEU A 161 31.62 37.30 14.79
N CYS A 162 30.58 37.90 15.38
CA CYS A 162 30.46 39.34 15.57
C CYS A 162 30.92 39.81 16.97
N TYR A 163 31.42 38.89 17.80
CA TYR A 163 32.04 39.11 19.11
C TYR A 163 33.49 38.61 19.08
#